data_AF-A0A2M7ASV1-F1
#
_entry.id   AF-A0A2M7ASV1-F1
#
_cell.length_a   1.000
_cell.length_b   1.000
_cell.length_c   1.000
_cell.angle_alpha   90.00
_cell.angle_beta   90.00
_cell.angle_gamma   90.00
#
_symmetry.space_group_name_H-M   'P 1'
#
loop_
_entity.id
_entity.type
_entity.pdbx_description
1 polymer ?
#
loop_
_entity_poly.entity_id
_entity_poly.type
_entity_poly.pdbx_seq_one_letter_code
_entity_poly.pdbx_strand_id
1 'polypeptide(L)'
;MKDGFELLSREYLWKTNYEEWTNRFTDILNVDIIKSVRFEKTKDTALVKFETKNWVNGETEFHYYEGTWQTIFEDGKYKMLKSNIKEIVDPEWDWFYE
;
A
#
# COMPACT_ATOMS: atom_id res chain seq x y z
N MET A 1 -1.70 -8.01 11.40
CA MET A 1 -2.42 -6.72 11.41
C MET A 1 -1.88 -5.72 12.44
N LYS A 2 -1.73 -6.06 13.73
CA LYS A 2 -1.15 -5.14 14.74
C LYS A 2 0.19 -4.53 14.31
N ASP A 3 1.15 -5.38 13.92
CA ASP A 3 2.47 -4.91 13.50
C ASP A 3 2.40 -3.94 12.30
N GLY A 4 1.50 -4.20 11.35
CA GLY A 4 1.25 -3.30 10.22
C GLY A 4 0.63 -1.97 10.64
N PHE A 5 -0.31 -1.99 11.59
CA PHE A 5 -0.90 -0.77 12.14
C PHE A 5 0.13 0.07 12.91
N GLU A 6 1.10 -0.56 13.58
CA GLU A 6 2.20 0.14 14.25
C GLU A 6 3.22 0.77 13.29
N LEU A 7 3.12 0.49 11.99
CA LEU A 7 3.89 1.16 10.94
C LEU A 7 3.19 2.42 10.42
N LEU A 8 2.03 2.81 10.96
CA LEU A 8 1.37 4.07 10.61
C LEU A 8 1.90 5.22 11.46
N SER A 9 2.16 6.37 10.83
CA SER A 9 2.65 7.56 11.54
C SER A 9 1.56 8.16 12.43
N ARG A 10 1.97 8.98 13.41
CA ARG A 10 1.03 9.75 14.23
C ARG A 10 0.07 10.62 13.40
N GLU A 11 0.56 11.20 12.31
CA GLU A 11 -0.25 12.01 11.38
C GLU A 11 -1.26 11.15 10.62
N TYR A 12 -0.87 9.95 10.16
CA TYR A 12 -1.79 9.04 9.49
C TYR A 12 -2.93 8.61 10.43
N LEU A 13 -2.58 8.30 11.68
CA LEU A 13 -3.49 7.87 12.73
C LEU A 13 -4.51 8.94 13.15
N TRP A 14 -4.33 10.22 12.80
CA TRP A 14 -5.36 11.23 13.03
C TRP A 14 -6.64 10.99 12.20
N LYS A 15 -6.56 10.19 11.14
CA LYS A 15 -7.65 9.96 10.19
C LYS A 15 -8.30 8.58 10.32
N THR A 16 -7.81 7.72 11.23
CA THR A 16 -8.34 6.37 11.36
C THR A 16 -7.99 5.74 12.71
N ASN A 17 -8.61 4.61 13.03
CA ASN A 17 -8.26 3.77 14.18
C ASN A 17 -7.97 2.32 13.74
N TYR A 18 -7.60 1.46 14.69
CA TYR A 18 -7.22 0.08 14.40
C TYR A 18 -8.32 -0.70 13.69
N GLU A 19 -9.55 -0.63 14.19
CA GLU A 19 -10.69 -1.37 13.66
C GLU A 19 -11.03 -0.91 12.24
N GLU A 20 -11.19 0.40 12.03
CA GLU A 20 -11.43 1.01 10.72
C GLU A 20 -10.35 0.66 9.70
N TRP A 21 -9.08 0.67 10.13
CA TRP A 21 -7.97 0.33 9.26
C TRP A 21 -7.99 -1.16 8.90
N THR A 22 -8.16 -2.05 9.87
CA THR A 22 -8.19 -3.50 9.62
C THR A 22 -9.37 -3.95 8.76
N ASN A 23 -10.52 -3.27 8.88
CA ASN A 23 -11.71 -3.60 8.11
C ASN A 23 -11.54 -3.37 6.60
N ARG A 24 -10.51 -2.64 6.17
CA ARG A 24 -10.20 -2.40 4.74
C ARG A 24 -9.56 -3.59 4.03
N PHE A 25 -9.24 -4.66 4.77
CA PHE A 25 -8.46 -5.78 4.24
C PHE A 25 -9.15 -7.14 4.49
N THR A 26 -10.43 -7.15 4.82
CA THR A 26 -11.17 -8.37 5.22
C THR A 26 -11.40 -9.34 4.07
N ASP A 27 -11.43 -8.81 2.86
CA ASP A 27 -11.59 -9.53 1.60
C ASP A 27 -10.26 -9.79 0.88
N ILE A 28 -9.14 -9.23 1.36
CA ILE A 28 -7.83 -9.40 0.74
C ILE A 28 -7.21 -10.73 1.16
N LEU A 29 -6.96 -11.59 0.18
CA LEU A 29 -6.29 -12.88 0.34
C LEU A 29 -4.77 -12.77 0.26
N ASN A 30 -4.26 -11.92 -0.65
CA ASN A 30 -2.83 -11.74 -0.86
C ASN A 30 -2.51 -10.33 -1.38
N VAL A 31 -1.27 -9.89 -1.14
CA VAL A 31 -0.69 -8.69 -1.73
C VAL A 31 0.69 -9.03 -2.27
N ASP A 32 0.91 -8.85 -3.57
CA ASP A 32 2.20 -9.09 -4.21
C ASP A 32 2.83 -7.75 -4.63
N ILE A 33 4.05 -7.50 -4.16
CA ILE A 33 4.82 -6.31 -4.54
C ILE A 33 5.52 -6.57 -5.86
N ILE A 34 5.15 -5.80 -6.88
CA ILE A 34 5.73 -5.88 -8.23
C ILE A 34 6.98 -4.99 -8.31
N LYS A 35 6.88 -3.78 -7.75
CA LYS A 35 7.98 -2.80 -7.76
C LYS A 35 8.02 -2.01 -6.47
N SER A 36 9.21 -1.81 -5.94
CA SER A 36 9.47 -0.88 -4.84
C SER A 36 10.83 -0.24 -5.05
N VAL A 37 10.84 1.03 -5.45
CA VAL A 37 12.07 1.78 -5.74
C VAL A 37 11.98 3.17 -5.15
N ARG A 38 13.13 3.81 -4.91
CA ARG A 38 13.15 5.22 -4.51
C ARG A 38 12.45 6.07 -5.57
N PHE A 39 11.57 6.98 -5.14
CA PHE A 39 10.92 7.93 -6.03
C PHE A 39 11.87 9.11 -6.30
N GLU A 40 12.36 9.21 -7.54
CA GLU A 40 13.28 10.26 -7.99
C GLU A 40 14.49 10.46 -7.05
N LYS A 41 14.76 11.71 -6.64
CA LYS A 41 15.83 12.09 -5.70
C LYS A 41 15.33 12.26 -4.26
N THR A 42 14.12 11.81 -3.95
CA THR A 42 13.57 11.92 -2.59
C THR A 42 14.31 11.01 -1.62
N LYS A 43 14.30 11.37 -0.33
CA LYS A 43 14.97 10.59 0.73
C LYS A 43 14.02 9.61 1.42
N ASP A 44 12.73 9.86 1.33
CA ASP A 44 11.70 9.31 2.20
C ASP A 44 10.49 8.77 1.43
N THR A 45 10.52 8.82 0.10
CA THR A 45 9.39 8.41 -0.75
C THR A 45 9.80 7.27 -1.68
N ALA A 46 8.96 6.24 -1.72
CA ALA A 46 9.09 5.11 -2.64
C ALA A 46 7.99 5.18 -3.70
N LEU A 47 8.34 4.83 -4.94
CA LEU A 47 7.38 4.40 -5.96
C LEU A 47 7.07 2.92 -5.69
N VAL A 48 5.80 2.59 -5.59
CA VAL A 48 5.34 1.22 -5.37
C VAL A 48 4.35 0.81 -6.46
N LYS A 49 4.51 -0.42 -6.96
CA LYS A 49 3.52 -1.15 -7.76
C LYS A 49 3.21 -2.45 -7.05
N PHE A 50 1.94 -2.77 -6.89
CA PHE A 50 1.52 -4.02 -6.27
C PHE A 50 0.17 -4.46 -6.80
N GLU A 51 -0.11 -5.75 -6.67
CA GLU A 51 -1.44 -6.30 -6.90
C GLU A 51 -2.04 -6.80 -5.59
N THR A 52 -3.36 -6.83 -5.53
CA THR A 52 -4.11 -7.52 -4.48
C THR A 52 -4.95 -8.61 -5.10
N LYS A 53 -4.99 -9.75 -4.42
CA LYS A 53 -5.90 -10.85 -4.71
C LYS A 53 -7.04 -10.79 -3.70
N ASN A 54 -8.26 -10.52 -4.14
CA ASN A 54 -9.42 -10.34 -3.29
C ASN A 54 -10.40 -11.52 -3.44
N TRP A 55 -11.14 -11.84 -2.37
CA TRP A 55 -12.22 -12.81 -2.37
C TRP A 55 -13.56 -12.10 -2.43
N VAL A 56 -14.21 -12.15 -3.61
CA VAL A 56 -15.44 -11.41 -3.88
C VAL A 56 -16.48 -12.40 -4.40
N ASN A 57 -17.62 -12.51 -3.70
CA ASN A 57 -18.77 -13.30 -4.13
C ASN A 57 -18.49 -14.77 -4.52
N GLY A 58 -17.50 -15.41 -3.89
CA GLY A 58 -17.12 -16.80 -4.16
C GLY A 58 -16.10 -16.97 -5.28
N GLU A 59 -15.58 -15.86 -5.83
CA GLU A 59 -14.57 -15.82 -6.86
C GLU A 59 -13.34 -15.02 -6.40
N THR A 60 -12.26 -15.17 -7.16
CA THR A 60 -11.03 -14.41 -6.97
C THR A 60 -10.99 -13.25 -7.96
N GLU A 61 -10.80 -12.03 -7.46
CA GLU A 61 -10.58 -10.84 -8.26
C GLU A 61 -9.16 -10.29 -8.03
N PHE A 62 -8.54 -9.73 -9.08
CA PHE A 62 -7.21 -9.13 -9.02
C PHE A 62 -7.32 -7.63 -9.26
N HIS A 63 -6.70 -6.84 -8.40
CA HIS A 63 -6.61 -5.38 -8.53
C HIS A 63 -5.16 -4.95 -8.58
N TYR A 64 -4.87 -3.89 -9.33
CA TYR A 64 -3.53 -3.40 -9.56
C TYR A 64 -3.41 -1.96 -9.09
N TYR A 65 -2.29 -1.64 -8.45
CA TYR A 65 -2.10 -0.33 -7.83
C TYR A 65 -0.70 0.20 -8.12
N GLU A 66 -0.64 1.50 -8.40
CA GLU A 66 0.61 2.23 -8.58
C GLU A 66 0.56 3.59 -7.88
N GLY A 67 1.68 3.98 -7.29
CA GLY A 67 1.87 5.36 -6.87
C GLY A 67 2.99 5.51 -5.86
N THR A 68 2.87 6.52 -5.01
CA THR A 68 3.93 6.85 -4.06
C THR A 68 3.53 6.57 -2.62
N TRP A 69 4.51 6.10 -1.85
CA TRP A 69 4.44 5.94 -0.41
C TRP A 69 5.54 6.79 0.23
N GLN A 70 5.14 7.83 0.95
CA GLN A 70 6.05 8.65 1.75
C GLN A 70 6.11 8.14 3.20
N THR A 71 7.32 8.12 3.74
CA THR A 71 7.61 7.68 5.10
C THR A 71 8.13 8.83 5.96
N ILE A 72 8.05 8.67 7.28
CA ILE A 72 8.67 9.54 8.28
C ILE A 72 9.37 8.66 9.32
N PHE A 73 10.50 9.11 9.85
CA PHE A 73 11.20 8.40 10.91
C PHE A 73 10.68 8.86 12.27
N GLU A 74 9.96 7.98 12.98
CA GLU A 74 9.42 8.25 14.32
C GLU A 74 9.45 6.97 15.17
N ASP A 75 9.61 7.13 16.49
CA ASP A 75 9.68 6.01 17.44
C ASP A 75 10.73 4.93 17.05
N GLY A 76 11.84 5.35 16.45
CA GLY A 76 12.94 4.47 16.05
C GLY A 76 12.70 3.64 14.77
N LYS A 77 11.59 3.84 14.06
CA LYS A 77 11.26 3.13 12.81
C LYS A 77 10.76 4.08 11.72
N TYR A 78 10.90 3.67 10.47
CA TYR A 78 10.22 4.34 9.35
C TYR A 78 8.74 3.95 9.36
N LYS A 79 7.87 4.94 9.36
CA LYS A 79 6.42 4.78 9.37
C LYS A 79 5.79 5.46 8.17
N MET A 80 4.65 4.92 7.75
CA MET A 80 3.79 5.44 6.71
C MET A 80 3.26 6.84 7.10
N LEU A 81 3.70 7.87 6.38
CA LEU A 81 3.18 9.23 6.52
C LEU A 81 1.95 9.47 5.62
N LYS A 82 2.13 9.35 4.30
CA LYS A 82 1.05 9.53 3.31
C LYS A 82 1.29 8.68 2.07
N SER A 83 0.20 8.33 1.40
CA SER A 83 0.22 7.65 0.09
C SER A 83 -0.51 8.50 -0.93
N ASN A 84 -0.07 8.36 -2.17
CA ASN A 84 -0.79 8.75 -3.36
C ASN A 84 -0.75 7.56 -4.31
N ILE A 85 -1.55 6.54 -4.01
CA ILE A 85 -1.68 5.29 -4.76
C ILE A 85 -3.01 5.32 -5.48
N LYS A 86 -3.00 4.93 -6.75
CA LYS A 86 -4.18 4.82 -7.60
C LYS A 86 -4.33 3.39 -8.10
N GLU A 87 -5.56 2.98 -8.28
CA GLU A 87 -5.87 1.74 -8.98
C GLU A 87 -5.61 1.91 -10.48
N ILE A 88 -5.01 0.90 -11.08
CA ILE A 88 -4.75 0.78 -12.51
C ILE A 88 -5.70 -0.29 -13.04
N VAL A 89 -6.67 0.16 -13.85
CA VAL A 89 -7.65 -0.73 -14.48
C VAL A 89 -7.00 -1.33 -15.73
N ASP A 90 -7.05 -2.65 -15.85
CA ASP A 90 -6.53 -3.41 -16.99
C ASP A 90 -5.10 -3.01 -17.43
N PRO A 91 -4.09 -3.19 -16.56
CA PRO A 91 -2.71 -2.82 -16.90
C PRO A 91 -2.21 -3.61 -18.12
N GLU A 92 -1.48 -2.93 -19.00
CA GLU A 92 -0.78 -3.56 -20.11
C GLU A 92 0.40 -4.42 -19.60
N TRP A 93 0.89 -5.33 -20.45
CA TRP A 93 1.91 -6.30 -20.05
C TRP A 93 3.23 -5.64 -19.61
N ASP A 94 3.59 -4.52 -20.23
CA ASP A 94 4.77 -3.71 -19.91
C ASP A 94 4.75 -3.15 -18.49
N TRP A 95 3.57 -2.79 -17.97
CA TRP A 95 3.39 -2.25 -16.62
C TRP A 95 4.03 -3.12 -15.53
N PHE A 96 4.01 -4.45 -15.71
CA PHE A 96 4.57 -5.43 -14.79
C PHE A 96 6.11 -5.49 -14.78
N TYR A 97 6.77 -4.99 -15.83
CA TYR A 97 8.22 -5.09 -16.02
C TYR A 97 8.93 -3.73 -16.03
N GLU A 98 8.20 -2.63 -16.23
CA GLU A 98 8.70 -1.26 -16.13
C GLU A 98 9.03 -0.81 -14.70
#